data_AF-M1XKU2-F1
#
_entry.id   AF-M1XKU2-F1
#
_cell.length_a   1.000
_cell.length_b   1.000
_cell.length_c   1.000
_cell.angle_alpha   90.00
_cell.angle_beta   90.00
_cell.angle_gamma   90.00
#
_symmetry.space_group_name_H-M   'P 1'
#
loop_
_entity.id
_entity.type
_entity.pdbx_description
1 polymer ?
#
loop_
_entity_poly.entity_id
_entity_poly.type
_entity_poly.pdbx_seq_one_letter_code
_entity_poly.pdbx_strand_id
1 'polypeptide(L)'
;MGLYDRYLAARIRLSGEDVPGRIALVTTEHDLLEQGAYDTLSSFLRWAFEVGIEEVLIYVSVLDEAVVPTLRTALSGLETPRPVAIREPGAELVADAPVQVSIGLGGRQEFASAVQRIAADAAEGRLDPDEIDESEIERRLVFQSPPDLVIKTGAERLSDFLIWQSVYSELYFTDVNWRDFRRRDFLRAVRDFQERKRRFGR
;
A
#
# COMPACT_ATOMS: atom_id res chain seq x y z
N MET A 1 24.86 8.40 3.17
CA MET A 1 23.82 8.61 4.20
C MET A 1 24.14 9.88 4.97
N GLY A 2 23.23 10.85 5.02
CA GLY A 2 23.49 12.14 5.68
C GLY A 2 23.42 12.04 7.21
N LEU A 3 23.99 13.02 7.92
CA LEU A 3 23.93 13.09 9.39
C LEU A 3 22.48 13.11 9.91
N TYR A 4 21.59 13.82 9.22
CA TYR A 4 20.18 13.92 9.58
C TYR A 4 19.44 12.57 9.46
N ASP A 5 19.73 11.78 8.42
CA ASP A 5 19.10 10.46 8.23
C ASP A 5 19.52 9.50 9.35
N ARG A 6 20.79 9.57 9.79
CA ARG A 6 21.30 8.79 10.93
C ARG A 6 20.63 9.20 12.23
N TYR A 7 20.46 10.50 12.45
CA TYR A 7 19.75 11.04 13.61
C TYR A 7 18.29 10.56 13.65
N LEU A 8 17.55 10.64 12.54
CA LEU A 8 16.16 10.19 12.48
C LEU A 8 16.05 8.67 12.71
N ALA A 9 16.89 7.87 12.05
CA ALA A 9 16.90 6.42 12.24
C ALA A 9 17.21 6.04 13.69
N ALA A 10 18.15 6.74 14.34
CA ALA A 10 18.44 6.55 15.75
C ALA A 10 17.25 6.92 16.63
N ARG A 11 16.56 8.04 16.34
CA ARG A 11 15.36 8.45 17.10
C ARG A 11 14.21 7.45 16.99
N ILE A 12 13.95 6.90 15.81
CA ILE A 12 12.92 5.88 15.62
C ILE A 12 13.23 4.67 16.50
N ARG A 13 14.47 4.17 16.42
CA ARG A 13 14.94 3.01 17.18
C ARG A 13 14.95 3.24 18.70
N LEU A 14 15.32 4.43 19.15
CA LEU A 14 15.45 4.76 20.58
C LEU A 14 14.16 5.26 21.22
N SER A 15 13.09 5.46 20.46
CA SER A 15 11.84 6.01 20.98
C SER A 15 11.13 5.07 21.96
N GLY A 16 11.35 3.76 21.84
CA GLY A 16 10.60 2.75 22.59
C GLY A 16 9.17 2.50 22.06
N GLU A 17 8.75 3.24 21.04
CA GLU A 17 7.46 3.08 20.35
C GLU A 17 7.60 2.11 19.18
N ASP A 18 6.53 1.37 18.88
CA ASP A 18 6.51 0.42 17.77
C ASP A 18 6.60 1.12 16.40
N VAL A 19 7.19 0.43 15.43
CA VAL A 19 7.12 0.80 14.00
C VAL A 19 5.85 0.19 13.39
N PRO A 20 5.33 0.73 12.27
CA PRO A 20 4.20 0.08 11.60
C PRO A 20 4.60 -1.33 11.17
N GLY A 21 3.79 -2.34 11.47
CA GLY A 21 3.99 -3.70 11.00
C GLY A 21 3.71 -3.82 9.51
N ARG A 22 2.66 -3.13 9.04
CA ARG A 22 2.29 -3.07 7.63
C ARG A 22 2.20 -1.64 7.13
N ILE A 23 2.82 -1.34 5.98
CA ILE A 23 2.65 -0.05 5.32
C ILE A 23 2.00 -0.20 3.95
N ALA A 24 1.21 0.80 3.55
CA ALA A 24 0.75 0.93 2.18
C ALA A 24 1.40 2.13 1.51
N LEU A 25 2.06 1.92 0.38
CA LEU A 25 2.46 2.97 -0.55
C LEU A 25 1.39 3.10 -1.61
N VAL A 26 0.91 4.32 -1.81
CA VAL A 26 -0.06 4.61 -2.86
C VAL A 26 0.60 5.54 -3.87
N THR A 27 0.60 5.09 -5.12
CA THR A 27 1.23 5.78 -6.24
C THR A 27 0.37 5.64 -7.50
N THR A 28 0.75 6.36 -8.55
CA THR A 28 0.07 6.31 -9.85
C THR A 28 0.98 5.72 -10.92
N GLU A 29 0.40 5.35 -12.06
CA GLU A 29 1.16 4.98 -13.24
C GLU A 29 2.09 6.12 -13.70
N HIS A 30 1.66 7.38 -13.59
CA HIS A 30 2.48 8.54 -13.93
C HIS A 30 3.72 8.62 -13.05
N ASP A 31 3.56 8.47 -11.73
CA ASP A 31 4.67 8.49 -10.78
C ASP A 31 5.69 7.37 -11.04
N LEU A 32 5.24 6.17 -11.42
CA LEU A 32 6.11 5.02 -11.66
C LEU A 32 6.78 5.01 -13.04
N LEU A 33 6.18 5.66 -14.04
CA LEU A 33 6.76 5.74 -15.37
C LEU A 33 7.81 6.86 -15.51
N GLU A 34 7.98 7.70 -14.49
CA GLU A 34 9.08 8.66 -14.44
C GLU A 34 10.45 7.97 -14.35
N GLN A 35 11.46 8.62 -14.93
CA GLN A 35 12.84 8.12 -14.88
C GLN A 35 13.33 8.02 -13.42
N GLY A 36 13.84 6.85 -13.04
CA GLY A 36 14.37 6.56 -11.70
C GLY A 36 13.31 6.21 -10.65
N ALA A 37 12.02 6.22 -10.99
CA ALA A 37 10.95 5.89 -10.05
C ALA A 37 11.02 4.45 -9.50
N TYR A 38 11.44 3.50 -10.33
CA TYR A 38 11.64 2.10 -9.91
C TYR A 38 12.86 1.94 -8.98
N ASP A 39 13.93 2.72 -9.17
CA ASP A 39 15.07 2.73 -8.25
C ASP A 39 14.69 3.29 -6.88
N THR A 40 13.84 4.33 -6.86
CA THR A 40 13.21 4.85 -5.65
C THR A 40 12.36 3.78 -4.98
N LEU A 41 11.57 3.02 -5.75
CA LEU A 41 10.76 1.92 -5.21
C LEU A 41 11.59 0.80 -4.59
N SER A 42 12.64 0.32 -5.28
CA SER A 42 13.60 -0.64 -4.72
C SER A 42 14.26 -0.11 -3.44
N SER A 43 14.60 1.18 -3.41
CA SER A 43 15.18 1.82 -2.22
C SER A 43 14.18 1.93 -1.07
N PHE A 44 12.93 2.30 -1.36
CA PHE A 44 11.83 2.36 -0.39
C PHE A 44 11.61 1.01 0.28
N LEU A 45 11.51 -0.07 -0.52
CA LEU A 45 11.37 -1.43 0.00
C LEU A 45 12.54 -1.78 0.92
N ARG A 46 13.77 -1.49 0.51
CA ARG A 46 14.96 -1.71 1.35
C ARG A 46 14.86 -0.98 2.69
N TRP A 47 14.48 0.29 2.68
CA TRP A 47 14.35 1.07 3.92
C TRP A 47 13.23 0.55 4.83
N ALA A 48 12.10 0.10 4.26
CA ALA A 48 10.99 -0.46 5.02
C ALA A 48 11.45 -1.66 5.85
N PHE A 49 12.07 -2.65 5.21
CA PHE A 49 12.54 -3.85 5.90
C PHE A 49 13.77 -3.57 6.80
N GLU A 50 14.62 -2.59 6.48
CA GLU A 50 15.71 -2.15 7.37
C GLU A 50 15.20 -1.59 8.70
N VAL A 51 14.05 -0.93 8.70
CA VAL A 51 13.44 -0.33 9.90
C VAL A 51 12.63 -1.35 10.71
N GLY A 52 12.34 -2.52 10.14
CA GLY A 52 11.63 -3.62 10.80
C GLY A 52 10.17 -3.77 10.41
N ILE A 53 9.75 -3.15 9.30
CA ILE A 53 8.40 -3.32 8.75
C ILE A 53 8.28 -4.74 8.18
N GLU A 54 7.17 -5.41 8.44
CA GLU A 54 6.95 -6.82 8.10
C GLU A 54 6.36 -6.97 6.70
N GLU A 55 5.42 -6.07 6.34
CA GLU A 55 4.70 -6.13 5.08
C GLU A 55 4.58 -4.76 4.40
N VAL A 56 4.72 -4.76 3.07
CA VAL A 56 4.55 -3.58 2.23
C VAL A 56 3.48 -3.85 1.17
N LEU A 57 2.40 -3.11 1.26
CA LEU A 57 1.36 -3.05 0.22
C LEU A 57 1.69 -1.89 -0.72
N ILE A 58 1.61 -2.10 -2.02
CA ILE A 58 1.82 -1.07 -3.03
C ILE A 58 0.58 -1.05 -3.91
N TYR A 59 -0.12 0.07 -3.89
CA TYR A 59 -1.24 0.31 -4.77
C TYR A 59 -0.81 1.25 -5.89
N VAL A 60 -0.92 0.77 -7.13
CA VAL A 60 -0.64 1.53 -8.35
C VAL A 60 -1.96 1.82 -9.04
N SER A 61 -2.41 3.07 -8.93
CA SER A 61 -3.59 3.54 -9.65
C SER A 61 -3.26 3.70 -11.13
N VAL A 62 -4.02 3.00 -11.98
CA VAL A 62 -3.94 3.14 -13.44
C VAL A 62 -5.21 3.80 -13.96
N LEU A 63 -5.10 4.65 -14.99
CA LEU A 63 -6.25 5.20 -15.71
C LEU A 63 -6.53 4.43 -17.01
N ASP A 64 -5.48 3.85 -17.61
CA ASP A 64 -5.54 3.07 -18.84
C ASP A 64 -4.94 1.67 -18.63
N GLU A 65 -5.74 0.63 -18.82
CA GLU A 65 -5.29 -0.76 -18.71
C GLU A 65 -4.19 -1.12 -19.72
N ALA A 66 -4.04 -0.36 -20.81
CA ALA A 66 -2.97 -0.56 -21.78
C ALA A 66 -1.56 -0.41 -21.17
N VAL A 67 -1.44 0.28 -20.04
CA VAL A 67 -0.18 0.51 -19.33
C VAL A 67 0.19 -0.68 -18.40
N VAL A 68 -0.78 -1.53 -18.06
CA VAL A 68 -0.60 -2.64 -17.10
C VAL A 68 0.54 -3.59 -17.48
N PRO A 69 0.69 -4.08 -18.74
CA PRO A 69 1.77 -5.00 -19.09
C PRO A 69 3.17 -4.39 -18.92
N THR A 70 3.30 -3.09 -19.18
CA THR A 70 4.55 -2.35 -19.00
C THR A 70 4.88 -2.24 -17.51
N LEU A 71 3.91 -1.83 -16.69
CA LEU A 71 4.09 -1.78 -15.23
C LEU A 71 4.42 -3.16 -14.67
N ARG A 72 3.71 -4.20 -15.09
CA ARG A 72 3.94 -5.58 -14.66
C ARG A 72 5.36 -6.02 -14.94
N THR A 73 5.84 -5.79 -16.16
CA THR A 73 7.20 -6.16 -16.56
C THR A 73 8.25 -5.43 -15.72
N ALA A 74 8.10 -4.12 -15.55
CA ALA A 74 9.01 -3.32 -14.76
C ALA A 74 9.02 -3.72 -13.27
N LEU A 75 7.83 -3.90 -12.67
CA LEU A 75 7.67 -4.32 -11.28
C LEU A 75 8.24 -5.72 -11.01
N SER A 76 8.13 -6.63 -11.99
CA SER A 76 8.68 -8.00 -11.89
C SER A 76 10.21 -8.01 -11.96
N GLY A 77 10.82 -7.00 -12.57
CA GLY A 77 12.27 -6.82 -12.65
C GLY A 77 12.87 -6.04 -11.48
N LEU A 78 12.07 -5.62 -10.50
CA LEU A 78 12.57 -4.87 -9.35
C LEU A 78 13.55 -5.68 -8.51
N GLU A 79 14.65 -5.05 -8.12
CA GLU A 79 15.50 -5.57 -7.06
C GLU A 79 14.78 -5.37 -5.72
N THR A 80 14.35 -6.47 -5.11
CA THR A 80 13.63 -6.43 -3.84
C THR A 80 14.33 -7.26 -2.75
N PRO A 81 14.30 -6.80 -1.49
CA PRO A 81 14.88 -7.54 -0.36
C PRO A 81 14.00 -8.72 0.09
N ARG A 82 12.75 -8.79 -0.37
CA ARG A 82 11.75 -9.82 -0.02
C ARG A 82 10.96 -10.22 -1.28
N PRO A 83 10.35 -11.42 -1.29
CA PRO A 83 9.49 -11.86 -2.40
C PRO A 83 8.35 -10.88 -2.67
N VAL A 84 7.98 -10.74 -3.94
CA VAL A 84 6.91 -9.85 -4.39
C VAL A 84 5.81 -10.63 -5.09
N ALA A 85 4.57 -10.38 -4.66
CA ALA A 85 3.36 -10.75 -5.36
C ALA A 85 2.84 -9.54 -6.12
N ILE A 86 2.52 -9.69 -7.40
CA ILE A 86 1.95 -8.60 -8.22
C ILE A 86 0.61 -9.08 -8.78
N ARG A 87 -0.41 -8.27 -8.56
CA ARG A 87 -1.78 -8.46 -8.99
C ARG A 87 -2.15 -7.48 -10.08
N GLU A 88 -2.71 -8.00 -11.16
CA GLU A 88 -3.28 -7.23 -12.27
C GLU A 88 -4.78 -7.01 -12.08
N PRO A 89 -5.39 -6.03 -12.78
CA PRO A 89 -6.84 -5.85 -12.77
C PRO A 89 -7.56 -7.15 -13.15
N GLY A 90 -8.61 -7.50 -12.39
CA GLY A 90 -9.42 -8.69 -12.64
C GLY A 90 -8.80 -10.03 -12.24
N ALA A 91 -7.52 -10.08 -11.84
CA ALA A 91 -6.92 -11.30 -11.31
C ALA A 91 -7.52 -11.68 -9.94
N GLU A 92 -7.62 -12.98 -9.68
CA GLU A 92 -7.94 -13.53 -8.36
C GLU A 92 -6.84 -13.25 -7.33
N LEU A 93 -7.09 -13.60 -6.06
CA LEU A 93 -6.15 -13.39 -4.95
C LEU A 93 -4.78 -13.99 -5.30
N VAL A 94 -3.73 -13.17 -5.16
CA VAL A 94 -2.35 -13.59 -5.41
C VAL A 94 -1.79 -14.22 -4.13
N ALA A 95 -0.82 -15.13 -4.29
CA ALA A 95 -0.10 -15.74 -3.20
C ALA A 95 0.42 -14.72 -2.17
N ASP A 96 0.33 -15.07 -0.89
CA ASP A 96 0.80 -14.24 0.21
C ASP A 96 2.33 -14.00 0.10
N ALA A 97 2.73 -12.74 0.13
CA ALA A 97 4.11 -12.30 0.04
C ALA A 97 4.33 -11.04 0.89
N PRO A 98 5.53 -10.84 1.46
CA PRO A 98 5.83 -9.64 2.26
C PRO A 98 5.74 -8.33 1.47
N VAL A 99 5.81 -8.39 0.14
CA VAL A 99 5.53 -7.25 -0.74
C VAL A 99 4.38 -7.63 -1.65
N GLN A 100 3.27 -6.90 -1.56
CA GLN A 100 2.10 -7.11 -2.40
C GLN A 100 1.87 -5.85 -3.23
N VAL A 101 1.89 -6.00 -4.55
CA VAL A 101 1.61 -4.91 -5.48
C VAL A 101 0.28 -5.17 -6.16
N SER A 102 -0.62 -4.20 -6.14
CA SER A 102 -1.83 -4.23 -6.94
C SER A 102 -1.80 -3.09 -7.94
N ILE A 103 -1.99 -3.47 -9.21
CA ILE A 103 -2.22 -2.56 -10.32
C ILE A 103 -3.73 -2.57 -10.54
N GLY A 104 -4.41 -1.43 -10.41
CA GLY A 104 -5.86 -1.44 -10.35
C GLY A 104 -6.55 -0.11 -10.66
N LEU A 105 -7.81 -0.25 -11.03
CA LEU A 105 -8.72 0.83 -11.38
C LEU A 105 -9.47 1.35 -10.13
N GLY A 106 -8.78 2.00 -9.20
CA GLY A 106 -9.39 2.63 -8.03
C GLY A 106 -10.02 1.71 -6.97
N GLY A 107 -10.16 2.21 -5.74
CA GLY A 107 -10.77 1.46 -4.63
C GLY A 107 -12.30 1.48 -4.64
N ARG A 108 -12.95 2.43 -5.35
CA ARG A 108 -14.41 2.36 -5.56
C ARG A 108 -14.81 1.20 -6.46
N GLN A 109 -14.05 0.95 -7.52
CA GLN A 109 -14.30 -0.18 -8.41
C GLN A 109 -13.99 -1.52 -7.72
N GLU A 110 -12.92 -1.57 -6.91
CA GLU A 110 -12.62 -2.71 -6.05
C GLU A 110 -13.83 -3.05 -5.16
N PHE A 111 -14.38 -2.06 -4.46
CA PHE A 111 -15.52 -2.27 -3.58
C PHE A 111 -16.77 -2.71 -4.36
N ALA A 112 -17.07 -2.06 -5.49
CA ALA A 112 -18.17 -2.47 -6.36
C ALA A 112 -18.03 -3.92 -6.85
N SER A 113 -16.81 -4.34 -7.22
CA SER A 113 -16.51 -5.71 -7.63
C SER A 113 -16.63 -6.71 -6.47
N ALA A 114 -16.25 -6.33 -5.25
CA ALA A 114 -16.49 -7.14 -4.05
C ALA A 114 -17.98 -7.37 -3.83
N VAL A 115 -18.80 -6.30 -3.87
CA VAL A 115 -20.26 -6.38 -3.70
C VAL A 115 -20.91 -7.22 -4.81
N GLN A 116 -20.48 -7.07 -6.06
CA GLN A 116 -20.99 -7.90 -7.18
C GLN A 116 -20.71 -9.40 -6.96
N ARG A 117 -19.53 -9.75 -6.44
CA ARG A 117 -19.18 -11.15 -6.12
C ARG A 117 -20.01 -11.70 -4.96
N ILE A 118 -20.22 -10.90 -3.91
CA ILE A 118 -21.13 -11.26 -2.81
C ILE A 118 -22.54 -11.52 -3.34
N ALA A 119 -23.06 -10.63 -4.19
CA ALA A 119 -24.39 -10.77 -4.77
C ALA A 119 -24.51 -12.01 -5.67
N ALA A 120 -23.46 -12.35 -6.43
CA ALA A 120 -23.42 -13.57 -7.24
C ALA A 120 -23.41 -14.83 -6.36
N ASP A 121 -22.56 -14.87 -5.32
CA ASP A 121 -22.50 -16.00 -4.39
C ASP A 121 -23.86 -16.20 -3.69
N ALA A 122 -24.54 -15.12 -3.29
CA ALA A 122 -25.87 -15.18 -2.70
C ALA A 122 -26.94 -15.67 -3.69
N ALA A 123 -26.93 -15.17 -4.93
CA ALA A 123 -27.87 -15.60 -5.97
C ALA A 123 -27.72 -17.09 -6.33
N GLU A 124 -26.52 -17.64 -6.20
CA GLU A 124 -26.21 -19.05 -6.41
C GLU A 124 -26.45 -19.93 -5.17
N GLY A 125 -26.89 -19.35 -4.05
CA GLY A 125 -27.11 -20.06 -2.78
C GLY A 125 -25.83 -20.51 -2.09
N ARG A 126 -24.67 -19.93 -2.44
CA ARG A 126 -23.36 -20.18 -1.82
C ARG A 126 -23.12 -19.32 -0.57
N LEU A 127 -23.92 -18.28 -0.37
CA LEU A 127 -23.86 -17.34 0.76
C LEU A 127 -25.28 -16.94 1.17
N ASP A 128 -25.60 -16.96 2.46
CA ASP A 128 -26.85 -16.42 2.97
C ASP A 128 -26.73 -14.88 3.05
N PRO A 129 -27.65 -14.09 2.44
CA PRO A 129 -27.66 -12.63 2.58
C PRO A 129 -27.63 -12.13 4.02
N ASP A 130 -28.21 -12.87 4.97
CA ASP A 130 -28.26 -12.49 6.39
C ASP A 130 -26.90 -12.72 7.10
N GLU A 131 -25.99 -13.46 6.47
CA GLU A 131 -24.62 -13.70 6.97
C GLU A 131 -23.59 -12.69 6.42
N ILE A 132 -24.02 -11.74 5.57
CA ILE A 132 -23.12 -10.73 5.02
C ILE A 132 -22.77 -9.68 6.09
N ASP A 133 -21.50 -9.67 6.49
CA ASP A 133 -20.93 -8.72 7.44
C ASP A 133 -19.65 -8.04 6.88
N GLU A 134 -18.97 -7.23 7.70
CA GLU A 134 -17.71 -6.57 7.33
C GLU A 134 -16.65 -7.58 6.84
N SER A 135 -16.63 -8.77 7.44
CA SER A 135 -15.63 -9.79 7.16
C SER A 135 -15.84 -10.43 5.77
N GLU A 136 -17.10 -10.58 5.33
CA GLU A 136 -17.42 -11.04 3.97
C GLU A 136 -16.95 -10.05 2.89
N ILE A 137 -17.02 -8.74 3.20
CA ILE A 137 -16.48 -7.70 2.32
C ILE A 137 -14.95 -7.80 2.28
N GLU A 138 -14.30 -7.80 3.44
CA GLU A 138 -12.83 -7.84 3.58
C GLU A 138 -12.19 -9.01 2.82
N ARG A 139 -12.81 -10.20 2.89
CA ARG A 139 -12.34 -11.40 2.17
C ARG A 139 -12.25 -11.22 0.65
N ARG A 140 -13.06 -10.32 0.07
CA ARG A 140 -13.15 -10.07 -1.38
C ARG A 140 -12.37 -8.83 -1.83
N LEU A 141 -11.84 -8.05 -0.90
CA LEU A 141 -11.00 -6.91 -1.23
C LEU A 141 -9.63 -7.35 -1.76
N VAL A 142 -8.90 -6.39 -2.32
CA VAL A 142 -7.58 -6.60 -2.90
C VAL A 142 -6.57 -6.97 -1.85
N PHE A 143 -6.51 -6.16 -0.80
CA PHE A 143 -5.73 -6.41 0.39
C PHE A 143 -6.71 -6.76 1.52
N GLN A 144 -6.54 -7.96 2.08
CA GLN A 144 -7.40 -8.47 3.14
C GLN A 144 -7.01 -7.92 4.51
N SER A 145 -5.78 -7.45 4.66
CA SER A 145 -5.26 -6.95 5.92
C SER A 145 -5.06 -5.43 5.88
N PRO A 146 -5.57 -4.67 6.86
CA PRO A 146 -5.41 -3.23 6.89
C PRO A 146 -3.94 -2.84 7.13
N PRO A 147 -3.43 -1.77 6.49
CA PRO A 147 -2.12 -1.23 6.80
C PRO A 147 -2.15 -0.43 8.09
N ASP A 148 -1.01 -0.34 8.76
CA ASP A 148 -0.83 0.54 9.92
C ASP A 148 -0.65 1.99 9.51
N LEU A 149 0.07 2.20 8.41
CA LEU A 149 0.43 3.51 7.86
C LEU A 149 0.25 3.50 6.35
N VAL A 150 -0.46 4.50 5.82
CA VAL A 150 -0.59 4.75 4.39
C VAL A 150 0.25 5.98 4.02
N ILE A 151 1.15 5.81 3.07
CA ILE A 151 1.99 6.86 2.52
C ILE A 151 1.50 7.18 1.11
N LYS A 152 1.06 8.42 0.91
CA LYS A 152 0.74 8.96 -0.42
C LYS A 152 1.73 10.07 -0.76
N THR A 153 2.35 9.94 -1.93
CA THR A 153 3.27 10.95 -2.47
C THR A 153 2.60 11.76 -3.58
N GLY A 154 3.08 12.98 -3.82
CA GLY A 154 2.55 13.91 -4.81
C GLY A 154 1.34 14.73 -4.32
N ALA A 155 1.21 15.94 -4.85
CA ALA A 155 0.20 16.94 -4.45
C ALA A 155 -1.18 16.75 -5.11
N GLU A 156 -1.39 15.66 -5.84
CA GLU A 156 -2.66 15.42 -6.51
C GLU A 156 -3.63 14.64 -5.61
N ARG A 157 -4.91 15.06 -5.71
CA ARG A 157 -6.11 14.65 -4.96
C ARG A 157 -6.05 13.26 -4.32
N LEU A 158 -6.78 13.07 -3.21
CA LEU A 158 -7.12 11.76 -2.66
C LEU A 158 -7.51 10.80 -3.80
N SER A 159 -6.56 9.94 -4.17
CA SER A 159 -6.84 8.81 -5.04
C SER A 159 -7.82 7.91 -4.26
N ASP A 160 -8.75 7.25 -4.92
CA ASP A 160 -9.83 6.52 -4.23
C ASP A 160 -9.37 5.14 -3.73
N PHE A 161 -8.13 5.02 -3.22
CA PHE A 161 -7.51 3.76 -2.81
C PHE A 161 -7.87 3.38 -1.37
N LEU A 162 -7.83 2.07 -1.08
CA LEU A 162 -7.91 1.51 0.27
C LEU A 162 -9.06 2.09 1.12
N ILE A 163 -10.18 2.46 0.49
CA ILE A 163 -11.26 3.22 1.16
C ILE A 163 -11.86 2.47 2.34
N TRP A 164 -11.81 1.13 2.31
CA TRP A 164 -12.23 0.26 3.39
C TRP A 164 -11.07 -0.06 4.33
N GLN A 165 -9.94 -0.50 3.77
CA GLN A 165 -8.80 -1.00 4.54
C GLN A 165 -8.11 0.09 5.36
N SER A 166 -8.23 1.35 4.96
CA SER A 166 -7.51 2.46 5.60
C SER A 166 -8.27 3.17 6.72
N VAL A 167 -9.49 2.72 7.07
CA VAL A 167 -10.38 3.41 8.04
C VAL A 167 -9.71 3.67 9.39
N TYR A 168 -8.85 2.77 9.86
CA TYR A 168 -8.09 2.91 11.11
C TYR A 168 -6.58 3.06 10.90
N SER A 169 -6.14 3.29 9.66
CA SER A 169 -4.73 3.49 9.34
C SER A 169 -4.33 4.93 9.59
N GLU A 170 -3.06 5.13 9.96
CA GLU A 170 -2.50 6.47 9.93
C GLU A 170 -2.22 6.90 8.50
N LEU A 171 -2.56 8.15 8.17
CA LEU A 171 -2.38 8.69 6.83
C LEU A 171 -1.24 9.71 6.82
N TYR A 172 -0.26 9.50 5.96
CA TYR A 172 0.87 10.39 5.74
C TYR A 172 0.90 10.86 4.28
N PHE A 173 0.61 12.14 4.08
CA PHE A 173 0.63 12.79 2.77
C PHE A 173 1.87 13.65 2.65
N THR A 174 2.54 13.59 1.50
CA THR A 174 3.71 14.42 1.24
C THR A 174 3.69 15.02 -0.16
N ASP A 175 4.06 16.29 -0.24
CA ASP A 175 4.20 17.03 -1.51
C ASP A 175 5.49 16.67 -2.26
N VAL A 176 6.29 15.73 -1.74
CA VAL A 176 7.49 15.24 -2.42
C VAL A 176 7.07 14.36 -3.60
N ASN A 177 7.53 14.71 -4.80
CA ASN A 177 7.36 13.86 -5.98
C ASN A 177 8.00 12.50 -5.78
N TRP A 178 7.38 11.44 -6.29
CA TRP A 178 7.85 10.08 -6.07
C TRP A 178 9.31 9.86 -6.50
N ARG A 179 9.71 10.37 -7.68
CA ARG A 179 11.10 10.28 -8.16
C ARG A 179 12.13 10.92 -7.22
N ASP A 180 11.72 11.91 -6.43
CA ASP A 180 12.57 12.68 -5.52
C ASP A 180 12.43 12.21 -4.06
N PHE A 181 11.65 11.15 -3.82
CA PHE A 181 11.38 10.60 -2.50
C PHE A 181 12.64 9.93 -1.93
N ARG A 182 13.09 10.37 -0.76
CA ARG A 182 14.35 9.91 -0.16
C ARG A 182 14.11 9.20 1.16
N ARG A 183 15.15 8.53 1.64
CA ARG A 183 15.17 7.87 2.95
C ARG A 183 14.69 8.76 4.09
N ARG A 184 15.03 10.05 4.07
CA ARG A 184 14.59 10.99 5.11
C ARG A 184 13.08 11.19 5.12
N ASP A 185 12.46 11.15 3.95
CA ASP A 185 11.03 11.38 3.77
C ASP A 185 10.26 10.14 4.27
N PHE A 186 10.78 8.95 3.98
CA PHE A 186 10.34 7.70 4.59
C PHE A 186 10.48 7.70 6.12
N LEU A 187 11.67 8.04 6.66
CA LEU A 187 11.89 8.07 8.10
C LEU A 187 11.00 9.09 8.81
N ARG A 188 10.65 10.20 8.14
CA ARG A 188 9.66 11.15 8.67
C ARG A 188 8.26 10.54 8.75
N ALA A 189 7.84 9.78 7.74
CA ALA A 189 6.54 9.09 7.77
C ALA A 189 6.46 8.08 8.93
N VAL A 190 7.50 7.27 9.12
CA VAL A 190 7.57 6.32 10.25
C VAL A 190 7.61 7.06 11.59
N ARG A 191 8.32 8.19 11.66
CA ARG A 191 8.39 8.98 12.90
C ARG A 191 7.07 9.63 13.23
N ASP A 192 6.36 10.16 12.23
CA ASP A 192 5.02 10.73 12.40
C ASP A 192 4.06 9.67 12.94
N PHE A 193 4.10 8.45 12.38
CA PHE A 193 3.36 7.30 12.91
C PHE A 193 3.63 7.05 14.40
N GLN A 194 4.91 7.00 14.83
CA GLN A 194 5.27 6.79 16.24
C GLN A 194 4.78 7.91 17.17
N GLU A 195 4.66 9.14 16.67
CA GLU A 195 4.22 10.28 17.49
C GLU A 195 2.70 10.34 17.63
N ARG A 196 1.97 9.66 16.74
CA ARG A 196 0.53 9.54 16.83
C ARG A 196 0.15 8.50 17.89
N LYS A 197 -0.50 8.97 18.95
CA LYS A 197 -1.10 8.09 19.96
C LYS A 197 -2.26 7.35 19.32
N ARG A 198 -2.06 6.08 18.93
CA ARG A 198 -3.13 5.19 18.47
C ARG A 198 -4.22 5.08 19.52
N ARG A 199 -5.30 5.83 19.32
CA ARG A 199 -6.55 5.66 20.04
C ARG A 199 -7.41 4.75 19.19
N PHE A 200 -7.18 3.44 19.26
CA PHE A 200 -8.09 2.46 18.65
C PHE A 200 -9.48 2.63 19.29
N GLY A 201 -10.30 3.52 18.74
CA GLY A 201 -11.70 3.72 19.11
C GLY A 201 -12.01 3.88 20.60
N ARG A 202 -11.12 4.49 21.41
CA ARG A 202 -11.46 4.92 22.78
C ARG A 202 -12.05 6.32 22.80
#